data_AF-A0A1M4SEK7-F1
#
_entry.id   AF-A0A1M4SEK7-F1
#
_cell.length_a   1.000
_cell.length_b   1.000
_cell.length_c   1.000
_cell.angle_alpha   90.00
_cell.angle_beta   90.00
_cell.angle_gamma   90.00
#
_symmetry.space_group_name_H-M   'P 1'
#
loop_
_entity.id
_entity.type
_entity.pdbx_description
1 polymer ?
#
loop_
_entity_poly.entity_id
_entity_poly.type
_entity_poly.pdbx_seq_one_letter_code
_entity_poly.pdbx_strand_id
1 'polypeptide(L)'
;MAISYIPVYGIIQNMENVSGQCCQQLVTLRTEEGVVRLMLAPDTYVIGSVRLRPGMSVAAFYDGNAPVPLIYPPQYRALIIGQRNPLENIAVNFFDSTLTASDGSLKLNPGPSTDVITSNGQRFSCSLANQTLIVYYRATTRSIPPQTTPRKIIVLCK
;
A
#
# COMPACT_ATOMS: atom_id res chain seq x y z
N MET A 1 17.10 -7.21 -5.21
CA MET A 1 16.76 -5.77 -5.06
C MET A 1 15.54 -5.67 -4.17
N ALA A 2 15.52 -4.71 -3.25
CA ALA A 2 14.30 -4.42 -2.47
C ALA A 2 13.29 -3.72 -3.38
N ILE A 3 12.02 -4.13 -3.30
CA ILE A 3 10.93 -3.48 -4.04
C ILE A 3 10.72 -2.09 -3.41
N SER A 4 10.69 -1.05 -4.24
CA SER A 4 10.32 0.30 -3.81
C SER A 4 8.83 0.50 -4.00
N TYR A 5 8.07 0.69 -2.93
CA TYR A 5 6.62 0.84 -3.01
C TYR A 5 6.26 2.32 -3.15
N ILE A 6 5.87 2.73 -4.35
CA ILE A 6 5.46 4.12 -4.58
C ILE A 6 3.94 4.26 -4.39
N PRO A 7 3.49 5.12 -3.47
CA PRO A 7 2.06 5.31 -3.22
C PRO A 7 1.40 6.16 -4.31
N VAL A 8 0.16 5.79 -4.66
CA VAL A 8 -0.76 6.58 -5.47
C VAL A 8 -2.07 6.69 -4.71
N TYR A 9 -2.49 7.93 -4.46
CA TYR A 9 -3.74 8.22 -3.75
C TYR A 9 -4.77 8.78 -4.71
N GLY A 10 -6.00 8.28 -4.64
CA GLY A 10 -7.05 8.80 -5.51
C GLY A 10 -8.42 8.21 -5.22
N ILE A 11 -9.38 8.63 -6.03
CA ILE A 11 -10.75 8.12 -6.03
C ILE A 11 -10.95 7.27 -7.28
N ILE A 12 -11.50 6.07 -7.12
CA ILE A 12 -11.85 5.21 -8.24
C ILE A 12 -12.94 5.89 -9.08
N GLN A 13 -12.66 6.17 -10.34
CA GLN A 13 -13.63 6.72 -11.31
C GLN A 13 -14.33 5.61 -12.09
N ASN A 14 -13.55 4.65 -12.58
CA ASN A 14 -14.08 3.53 -13.37
C ASN A 14 -13.28 2.25 -13.12
N MET A 15 -13.91 1.11 -13.40
CA MET A 15 -13.29 -0.21 -13.38
C MET A 15 -13.73 -1.00 -14.62
N GLU A 16 -12.76 -1.52 -15.37
CA GLU A 16 -12.98 -2.25 -16.61
C GLU A 16 -12.31 -3.62 -16.53
N ASN A 17 -12.96 -4.67 -17.03
CA ASN A 17 -12.29 -5.96 -17.20
C ASN A 17 -11.37 -5.89 -18.41
N VAL A 18 -10.18 -6.47 -18.31
CA VAL A 18 -9.27 -6.57 -19.46
C VAL A 18 -9.79 -7.66 -20.40
N SER A 19 -10.02 -7.32 -21.68
CA SER A 19 -10.55 -8.26 -22.67
C SER A 19 -9.64 -9.50 -22.77
N GLY A 20 -10.25 -10.69 -22.67
CA GLY A 20 -9.52 -11.96 -22.68
C GLY A 20 -8.82 -12.34 -21.38
N GLN A 21 -8.87 -11.51 -20.33
CA GLN A 21 -8.21 -11.76 -19.05
C GLN A 21 -9.17 -11.55 -17.87
N CYS A 22 -9.88 -12.61 -17.47
CA CYS A 22 -10.93 -12.55 -16.44
C CYS A 22 -10.41 -12.19 -15.03
N CYS A 23 -9.13 -12.46 -14.76
CA CYS A 23 -8.50 -12.18 -13.46
C CYS A 23 -7.74 -10.84 -13.44
N GLN A 24 -7.93 -10.00 -14.47
CA GLN A 24 -7.33 -8.67 -14.54
C GLN A 24 -8.38 -7.59 -14.71
N GLN A 25 -8.20 -6.51 -13.97
CA GLN A 25 -9.08 -5.35 -14.02
C GLN A 25 -8.26 -4.07 -14.12
N LEU A 26 -8.67 -3.18 -15.01
CA LEU A 26 -8.10 -1.85 -15.14
C LEU A 26 -8.93 -0.86 -14.32
N VAL A 27 -8.30 -0.22 -13.35
CA VAL A 27 -8.91 0.74 -12.44
C VAL A 27 -8.42 2.13 -12.79
N THR A 28 -9.33 3.03 -13.10
CA THR A 28 -8.98 4.44 -13.35
C THR A 28 -9.14 5.23 -12.06
N LEU A 29 -8.04 5.81 -11.58
CA LEU A 29 -8.00 6.69 -10.42
C LEU A 29 -7.94 8.15 -10.85
N ARG A 30 -8.72 9.00 -10.18
CA ARG A 30 -8.52 10.45 -10.18
C ARG A 30 -7.69 10.81 -8.95
N THR A 31 -6.46 11.25 -9.18
CA THR A 31 -5.53 11.75 -8.17
C THR A 31 -5.51 13.28 -8.19
N GLU A 32 -4.75 13.90 -7.29
CA GLU A 32 -4.54 15.35 -7.32
C GLU A 32 -3.65 15.80 -8.50
N GLU A 33 -2.74 14.93 -8.94
CA GLU A 33 -1.79 15.18 -10.03
C GLU A 33 -2.35 14.86 -11.42
N GLY A 34 -3.47 14.13 -11.48
CA GLY A 34 -4.15 13.80 -12.73
C GLY A 34 -4.85 12.44 -12.70
N VAL A 35 -5.12 11.90 -13.88
CA VAL A 35 -5.71 10.56 -14.01
C VAL A 35 -4.59 9.53 -14.12
N VAL A 36 -4.70 8.44 -13.37
CA VAL A 36 -3.78 7.31 -13.41
C VAL A 36 -4.58 6.04 -13.60
N ARG A 37 -4.07 5.10 -14.40
CA ARG A 37 -4.66 3.76 -14.55
C ARG A 37 -3.82 2.74 -13.80
N LEU A 38 -4.50 1.88 -13.06
CA LEU A 38 -3.89 0.79 -12.30
C LEU A 38 -4.42 -0.54 -12.80
N MET A 39 -3.51 -1.42 -13.18
CA MET A 39 -3.83 -2.81 -13.49
C MET A 39 -3.81 -3.63 -12.20
N LEU A 40 -4.98 -4.16 -11.83
CA LEU A 40 -5.13 -5.19 -10.81
C LEU A 40 -4.87 -6.54 -11.47
N ALA A 41 -3.82 -7.20 -11.03
CA ALA A 41 -3.42 -8.54 -11.47
C ALA A 41 -3.81 -9.58 -10.40
N PRO A 42 -3.75 -10.89 -10.72
CA PRO A 42 -4.14 -11.94 -9.76
C PRO A 42 -3.33 -11.95 -8.46
N ASP A 43 -2.11 -11.42 -8.50
CA ASP A 43 -1.18 -11.28 -7.38
C ASP A 43 -1.26 -9.91 -6.68
N THR A 44 -2.11 -8.99 -7.15
CA THR A 44 -2.35 -7.73 -6.46
C THR A 44 -3.02 -7.98 -5.11
N TYR A 45 -2.36 -7.58 -4.03
CA TYR A 45 -2.92 -7.71 -2.70
C TYR A 45 -3.96 -6.61 -2.43
N VAL A 46 -5.24 -6.99 -2.44
CA VAL A 46 -6.33 -6.10 -2.01
C VAL A 46 -6.49 -6.20 -0.50
N ILE A 47 -6.18 -5.11 0.21
CA ILE A 47 -6.18 -5.09 1.67
C ILE A 47 -7.57 -5.45 2.21
N GLY A 48 -7.63 -6.48 3.05
CA GLY A 48 -8.86 -6.98 3.64
C GLY A 48 -9.82 -7.64 2.64
N SER A 49 -9.36 -7.95 1.42
CA SER A 49 -10.17 -8.57 0.36
C SER A 49 -11.48 -7.83 0.07
N VAL A 50 -11.48 -6.51 0.27
CA VAL A 50 -12.66 -5.67 0.05
C VAL A 50 -12.91 -5.50 -1.44
N ARG A 51 -14.16 -5.68 -1.88
CA ARG A 51 -14.55 -5.45 -3.27
C ARG A 51 -14.47 -3.95 -3.60
N LEU A 52 -13.53 -3.58 -4.46
CA LEU A 52 -13.34 -2.22 -4.96
C LEU A 52 -14.49 -1.78 -5.87
N ARG A 53 -14.85 -0.49 -5.82
CA ARG A 53 -15.95 0.11 -6.59
C ARG A 53 -15.67 1.59 -6.92
N PRO A 54 -16.25 2.13 -8.01
CA PRO A 54 -16.25 3.57 -8.26
C PRO A 54 -16.75 4.38 -7.06
N GLY A 55 -16.12 5.54 -6.82
CA GLY A 55 -16.38 6.42 -5.68
C GLY A 55 -15.55 6.13 -4.43
N MET A 56 -14.88 4.98 -4.34
CA MET A 56 -14.01 4.67 -3.18
C MET A 56 -12.71 5.48 -3.21
N SER A 57 -12.33 6.06 -2.07
CA SER A 57 -10.99 6.59 -1.85
C SER A 57 -10.03 5.44 -1.54
N VAL A 58 -8.94 5.35 -2.29
CA VAL A 58 -7.97 4.26 -2.19
C VAL A 58 -6.54 4.78 -2.12
N ALA A 59 -5.68 3.96 -1.52
CA ALA A 59 -4.24 4.03 -1.65
C ALA A 59 -3.78 2.77 -2.37
N ALA A 60 -3.07 2.96 -3.48
CA ALA A 60 -2.43 1.88 -4.21
C ALA A 60 -0.92 2.05 -4.15
N PHE A 61 -0.20 0.95 -4.26
CA PHE A 61 1.26 0.92 -4.29
C PHE A 61 1.73 0.12 -5.49
N TYR A 62 2.63 0.70 -6.27
CA TYR A 62 3.27 0.03 -7.41
C TYR A 62 4.79 -0.05 -7.20
N ASP A 63 5.47 -0.88 -8.00
CA ASP A 63 6.93 -0.99 -7.95
C ASP A 63 7.59 0.22 -8.63
N GLY A 64 8.30 1.03 -7.85
CA GLY A 64 9.06 2.17 -8.34
C GLY A 64 10.28 1.79 -9.19
N ASN A 65 10.71 0.52 -9.16
CA ASN A 65 11.77 0.02 -10.04
C ASN A 65 11.23 -0.47 -11.40
N ALA A 66 9.90 -0.57 -11.56
CA ALA A 66 9.32 -0.93 -12.84
C ALA A 66 9.46 0.22 -13.85
N PRO A 67 9.64 -0.06 -15.15
CA PRO A 67 9.73 0.97 -16.17
C PRO A 67 8.52 1.90 -16.14
N VAL A 68 8.76 3.21 -16.03
CA VAL A 68 7.69 4.21 -16.07
C VAL A 68 7.20 4.35 -17.53
N PRO A 69 5.91 4.10 -17.81
CA PRO A 69 5.41 4.22 -19.18
C PRO A 69 5.34 5.68 -19.64
N LEU A 70 5.76 5.94 -20.88
CA LEU A 70 5.67 7.28 -21.52
C LEU A 70 4.32 7.51 -22.25
N ILE A 71 3.25 6.86 -21.80
CA ILE A 71 1.89 6.99 -22.37
C ILE A 71 0.97 7.71 -21.39
N TYR A 72 -0.01 8.48 -21.89
CA TYR A 72 -0.99 9.19 -21.08
C TYR A 72 -2.42 8.65 -21.28
N PRO A 73 -3.20 8.38 -20.22
CA PRO A 73 -2.79 8.37 -18.81
C PRO A 73 -1.75 7.27 -18.51
N PRO A 74 -0.83 7.48 -17.57
CA PRO A 74 0.14 6.46 -17.18
C PRO A 74 -0.58 5.23 -16.63
N GLN A 75 -0.02 4.04 -16.91
CA GLN A 75 -0.58 2.76 -16.49
C GLN A 75 0.43 1.99 -15.63
N TYR A 76 0.10 1.74 -14.36
CA TYR A 76 0.96 0.97 -13.46
C TYR A 76 0.32 -0.34 -13.05
N ARG A 77 1.12 -1.36 -12.75
CA ARG A 77 0.64 -2.58 -12.09
C ARG A 77 0.60 -2.33 -10.58
N ALA A 78 -0.57 -2.48 -9.98
CA ALA A 78 -0.70 -2.35 -8.54
C ALA A 78 -0.17 -3.63 -7.86
N LEU A 79 0.74 -3.47 -6.90
CA LEU A 79 1.15 -4.56 -6.01
C LEU A 79 0.18 -4.68 -4.84
N ILE A 80 -0.24 -3.53 -4.29
CA ILE A 80 -1.13 -3.45 -3.15
C ILE A 80 -2.16 -2.36 -3.42
N ILE A 81 -3.40 -2.60 -3.05
CA ILE A 81 -4.45 -1.57 -3.06
C ILE A 81 -5.37 -1.75 -1.87
N GLY A 82 -5.74 -0.66 -1.23
CA GLY A 82 -6.67 -0.69 -0.11
C GLY A 82 -7.48 0.58 -0.01
N GLN A 83 -8.62 0.48 0.69
CA GLN A 83 -9.40 1.65 1.02
C GLN A 83 -8.58 2.58 1.93
N ARG A 84 -8.58 3.87 1.59
CA ARG A 84 -7.91 4.91 2.36
C ARG A 84 -8.93 5.66 3.20
N ASN A 85 -8.59 5.88 4.47
CA ASN A 85 -9.25 6.88 5.30
C ASN A 85 -8.47 8.19 5.19
N PRO A 86 -9.08 9.34 4.84
CA PRO A 86 -8.37 10.63 4.77
C PRO A 86 -7.64 11.04 6.06
N LEU A 87 -8.09 10.54 7.21
CA LEU A 87 -7.49 10.83 8.52
C LEU A 87 -6.32 9.89 8.88
N GLU A 88 -5.95 8.98 7.97
CA GLU A 88 -4.92 7.98 8.21
C GLU A 88 -4.00 7.86 6.98
N ASN A 89 -2.71 7.76 7.25
CA ASN A 89 -1.69 7.49 6.25
C ASN A 89 -1.44 5.99 6.17
N ILE A 90 -1.08 5.54 4.98
CA ILE A 90 -0.72 4.15 4.70
C ILE A 90 0.70 4.19 4.14
N ALA A 91 1.63 3.48 4.78
CA ALA A 91 2.97 3.25 4.26
C ALA A 91 3.17 1.77 4.00
N VAL A 92 3.90 1.45 2.92
CA VAL A 92 4.37 0.09 2.66
C VAL A 92 5.86 0.14 2.50
N ASN A 93 6.58 -0.62 3.31
CA ASN A 93 8.03 -0.71 3.19
C ASN A 93 8.57 -2.01 3.77
N PHE A 94 9.83 -2.31 3.46
CA PHE A 94 10.61 -3.25 4.22
C PHE A 94 11.16 -2.56 5.48
N PHE A 95 10.94 -3.16 6.64
CA PHE A 95 11.41 -2.66 7.93
C PHE A 95 12.51 -3.56 8.45
N ASP A 96 13.64 -2.96 8.81
CA ASP A 96 14.84 -3.66 9.28
C ASP A 96 14.69 -4.20 10.72
N SER A 97 15.79 -4.66 11.30
CA SER A 97 15.83 -5.18 12.68
C SER A 97 15.47 -4.14 13.75
N THR A 98 15.56 -2.85 13.43
CA THR A 98 15.22 -1.73 14.32
C THR A 98 13.83 -1.14 14.02
N LEU A 99 13.06 -1.79 13.16
CA LEU A 99 11.78 -1.32 12.63
C LEU A 99 11.90 0.03 11.93
N THR A 100 13.01 0.26 11.26
CA THR A 100 13.22 1.42 10.39
C THR A 100 12.97 1.00 8.95
N ALA A 101 12.18 1.80 8.22
CA ALA A 101 11.92 1.60 6.81
C ALA A 101 13.22 1.66 6.01
N SER A 102 13.35 0.82 4.98
CA SER A 102 14.59 0.68 4.20
C SER A 102 15.04 1.95 3.48
N ASP A 103 14.12 2.88 3.24
CA ASP A 103 14.36 4.20 2.64
C ASP A 103 14.55 5.32 3.69
N GLY A 104 14.52 4.99 4.99
CA GLY A 104 14.60 5.96 6.09
C GLY A 104 13.37 6.85 6.26
N SER A 105 12.26 6.55 5.56
CA SER A 105 11.04 7.39 5.58
C SER A 105 10.29 7.35 6.91
N LEU A 106 10.41 6.25 7.66
CA LEU A 106 9.62 6.00 8.86
C LEU A 106 10.31 5.02 9.79
N LYS A 107 10.21 5.26 11.09
CA LYS A 107 10.54 4.29 12.14
C LYS A 107 9.31 3.96 12.97
N LEU A 108 9.08 2.68 13.23
CA LEU A 108 7.91 2.22 13.97
C LEU A 108 8.25 2.04 15.45
N ASN A 109 7.36 2.54 16.30
CA ASN A 109 7.31 2.25 17.73
C ASN A 109 5.93 1.65 18.06
N PRO A 110 5.68 0.36 17.73
CA PRO A 110 4.41 -0.30 18.01
C PRO A 110 4.08 -0.27 19.51
N GLY A 111 2.86 0.12 19.84
CA GLY A 111 2.37 0.17 21.21
C GLY A 111 1.42 -1.00 21.52
N PRO A 112 0.95 -1.12 22.78
CA PRO A 112 0.01 -2.17 23.18
C PRO A 112 -1.32 -2.15 22.41
N SER A 113 -1.70 -1.00 21.86
CA SER A 113 -2.93 -0.80 21.07
C SER A 113 -2.73 -1.01 19.57
N THR A 114 -1.52 -1.31 19.11
CA THR A 114 -1.26 -1.58 17.69
C THR A 114 -1.84 -2.94 17.32
N ASP A 115 -2.80 -2.95 16.39
CA ASP A 115 -3.36 -4.18 15.83
C ASP A 115 -2.40 -4.78 14.81
N VAL A 116 -1.86 -5.97 15.10
CA VAL A 116 -0.87 -6.63 14.24
C VAL A 116 -1.45 -7.92 13.67
N ILE A 117 -1.60 -7.94 12.36
CA ILE A 117 -2.21 -9.06 11.63
C ILE A 117 -1.37 -9.47 10.43
N THR A 118 -1.60 -10.68 9.94
CA THR A 118 -1.09 -11.16 8.64
C THR A 118 -1.98 -10.67 7.50
N SER A 119 -1.51 -10.83 6.26
CA SER A 119 -2.25 -10.48 5.04
C SER A 119 -3.62 -11.18 4.91
N ASN A 120 -3.78 -12.37 5.49
CA ASN A 120 -5.05 -13.10 5.55
C ASN A 120 -5.91 -12.77 6.78
N GLY A 121 -5.54 -11.76 7.58
CA GLY A 121 -6.34 -11.27 8.70
C GLY A 121 -6.17 -12.00 10.03
N GLN A 122 -5.24 -12.96 10.13
CA GLN A 122 -4.97 -13.66 11.39
C GLN A 122 -4.07 -12.82 12.30
N ARG A 123 -4.17 -13.04 13.61
CA ARG A 123 -3.29 -12.38 14.58
C ARG A 123 -1.83 -12.79 14.33
N PHE A 124 -0.93 -11.82 14.34
CA PHE A 124 0.50 -12.07 14.21
C PHE A 124 1.21 -11.80 15.54
N SER A 125 1.95 -12.80 16.04
CA SER A 125 2.64 -12.74 17.34
C SER A 125 4.16 -12.88 17.25
N CYS A 126 4.71 -12.97 16.05
CA CYS A 126 6.15 -13.07 15.82
C CYS A 126 6.78 -11.66 15.77
N SER A 127 8.11 -11.61 15.67
CA SER A 127 8.83 -10.35 15.50
C SER A 127 8.44 -9.66 14.19
N LEU A 128 8.31 -8.33 14.23
CA LEU A 128 8.08 -7.46 13.06
C LEU A 128 9.37 -7.07 12.33
N ALA A 129 10.52 -7.44 12.89
CA ALA A 129 11.82 -7.17 12.31
C ALA A 129 12.02 -7.90 10.98
N ASN A 130 12.73 -7.25 10.05
CA ASN A 130 13.12 -7.80 8.74
C ASN A 130 11.92 -8.28 7.90
N GLN A 131 10.84 -7.50 7.88
CA GLN A 131 9.60 -7.85 7.19
C GLN A 131 9.11 -6.70 6.32
N THR A 132 8.35 -7.03 5.27
CA THR A 132 7.56 -6.03 4.55
C THR A 132 6.24 -5.82 5.27
N LEU A 133 6.00 -4.59 5.68
CA LEU A 133 4.85 -4.20 6.49
C LEU A 133 4.01 -3.16 5.75
N ILE A 134 2.70 -3.30 5.85
CA ILE A 134 1.74 -2.24 5.54
C ILE A 134 1.34 -1.60 6.86
N VAL A 135 1.58 -0.31 6.99
CA VAL A 135 1.47 0.42 8.25
C VAL A 135 0.43 1.51 8.12
N TYR A 136 -0.56 1.47 9.01
CA TYR A 136 -1.59 2.49 9.17
C TYR A 136 -1.27 3.37 10.36
N TYR A 137 -1.10 4.67 10.12
CA TYR A 137 -0.72 5.63 11.17
C TYR A 137 -1.30 7.02 10.90
N ARG A 138 -1.40 7.84 11.95
CA ARG A 138 -2.00 9.19 11.84
C ARG A 138 -0.97 10.30 11.92
N ALA A 139 -0.08 10.23 12.90
CA ALA A 139 0.90 11.27 13.19
C ALA A 139 2.30 10.67 13.32
N THR A 140 3.31 11.49 13.04
CA THR A 140 4.72 11.16 13.22
C THR A 140 5.38 12.20 14.14
N THR A 141 6.48 11.83 14.79
CA THR A 141 7.35 12.76 15.50
C THR A 141 8.17 13.59 14.50
N ARG A 142 8.81 14.66 14.99
CA ARG A 142 9.75 15.47 14.20
C ARG A 142 11.20 14.94 14.21
N SER A 143 11.42 13.71 14.68
CA SER A 143 12.77 13.10 14.67
C SER A 143 13.20 12.73 13.24
N ILE A 144 14.49 12.46 13.05
CA ILE A 144 15.03 11.94 11.80
C ILE A 144 15.65 10.57 12.10
N PRO A 145 15.08 9.44 11.60
CA PRO A 145 13.83 9.36 10.84
C PRO A 145 12.58 9.72 11.69
N PRO A 146 11.46 10.13 11.06
CA PRO A 146 10.20 10.34 11.76
C PRO A 146 9.73 9.04 12.41
N GLN A 147 9.28 9.12 13.66
CA GLN A 147 8.79 7.95 14.40
C GLN A 147 7.27 7.97 14.50
N THR A 148 6.62 6.81 14.45
CA THR A 148 5.16 6.71 14.65
C THR A 148 4.78 5.52 15.51
N THR A 149 3.69 5.66 16.25
CA THR A 149 2.99 4.53 16.87
C THR A 149 1.81 4.18 15.98
N PRO A 150 1.91 3.11 15.17
CA PRO A 150 0.87 2.76 14.22
C PRO A 150 -0.38 2.23 14.92
N ARG A 151 -1.55 2.49 14.32
CA ARG A 151 -2.81 1.89 14.75
C ARG A 151 -2.88 0.42 14.33
N LYS A 152 -2.45 0.13 13.10
CA LYS A 152 -2.52 -1.20 12.51
C LYS A 152 -1.30 -1.50 11.66
N ILE A 153 -0.82 -2.73 11.75
CA ILE A 153 0.27 -3.29 10.95
C ILE A 153 -0.25 -4.57 10.28
N ILE A 154 -0.08 -4.66 8.97
CA ILE A 154 -0.32 -5.88 8.22
C ILE A 154 1.02 -6.41 7.75
N VAL A 155 1.35 -7.62 8.17
CA VAL A 155 2.58 -8.32 7.81
C VAL A 155 2.37 -9.05 6.49
N LEU A 156 3.21 -8.73 5.50
CA LEU A 156 3.29 -9.48 4.26
C LEU A 156 4.28 -10.64 4.45
N CYS A 157 3.75 -11.77 4.94
CA CYS A 157 4.52 -13.00 5.05
C CYS A 157 4.89 -13.51 3.65
N LYS A 158 6.14 -13.94 3.49
CA LYS A 158 6.62 -14.66 2.30
C LYS A 158 6.79 -16.12 2.62
#